data_AF-A0AA96X640-F1
#
_entry.id   AF-A0AA96X640-F1
#
_cell.length_a   1.000
_cell.length_b   1.000
_cell.length_c   1.000
_cell.angle_alpha   90.00
_cell.angle_beta   90.00
_cell.angle_gamma   90.00
#
_symmetry.space_group_name_H-M   'P 1'
#
loop_
_entity.id
_entity.type
_entity.pdbx_description
1 polymer ?
#
loop_
_entity_poly.entity_id
_entity_poly.type
_entity_poly.pdbx_seq_one_letter_code
_entity_poly.pdbx_strand_id
1 'polypeptide(L)'
;MEQMNKERNAGPLITAQTGWEEAFLIGTEKELLEFAENIIQAVKSAEDEEFFGERTKVSKFYEKTGQYSEVIFDWLVVTKDREQTIELSRKVQGL
;
A
#
# COMPACT_ATOMS: atom_id res chain seq x y z
N MET A 1 39.84 -15.53 -12.77
CA MET A 1 38.89 -16.60 -13.08
C MET A 1 38.40 -17.15 -11.76
N GLU A 2 37.16 -17.09 -11.33
CA GLU A 2 35.88 -16.54 -11.82
C GLU A 2 35.04 -16.51 -10.53
N GLN A 3 34.52 -15.37 -10.11
CA GLN A 3 33.12 -15.05 -10.38
C GLN A 3 32.09 -16.10 -9.91
N MET A 4 32.34 -16.88 -8.85
CA MET A 4 31.29 -17.69 -8.24
C MET A 4 31.35 -17.66 -6.71
N ASN A 5 31.00 -16.51 -6.14
CA ASN A 5 30.19 -16.46 -4.92
C ASN A 5 29.31 -15.20 -4.94
N LYS A 6 28.79 -14.90 -6.14
CA LYS A 6 27.54 -14.15 -6.29
C LYS A 6 26.43 -14.95 -5.58
N GLU A 7 25.51 -14.25 -4.92
CA GLU A 7 24.25 -14.76 -4.35
C GLU A 7 24.25 -15.21 -2.88
N ARG A 8 24.78 -14.37 -1.97
CA ARG A 8 24.41 -14.42 -0.53
C ARG A 8 23.58 -13.22 -0.03
N ASN A 9 23.08 -12.38 -0.94
CA ASN A 9 22.09 -11.34 -0.62
C ASN A 9 20.74 -11.65 -1.28
N ALA A 10 20.25 -12.88 -1.14
CA ALA A 10 18.83 -13.16 -1.37
C ALA A 10 18.07 -12.64 -0.14
N GLY A 11 17.78 -11.34 -0.13
CA GLY A 11 16.82 -10.76 0.81
C GLY A 11 15.47 -11.50 0.70
N PRO A 12 14.65 -11.51 1.75
CA PRO A 12 13.40 -12.25 1.73
C PRO A 12 12.48 -11.70 0.65
N LEU A 13 12.22 -12.50 -0.39
CA LEU A 13 11.13 -12.32 -1.34
C LEU A 13 9.89 -12.96 -0.73
N ILE A 14 9.06 -12.17 -0.06
CA ILE A 14 7.75 -12.62 0.41
C ILE A 14 6.75 -12.33 -0.71
N THR A 15 6.17 -13.38 -1.28
CA THR A 15 5.13 -13.30 -2.32
C THR A 15 3.97 -14.20 -1.94
N ALA A 16 2.74 -13.70 -2.10
CA ALA A 16 1.55 -14.54 -2.24
C ALA A 16 0.48 -13.78 -3.05
N GLN A 17 -0.06 -14.47 -4.06
CA GLN A 17 -0.89 -13.98 -5.16
C GLN A 17 -2.33 -14.54 -5.05
N THR A 18 -3.36 -13.82 -5.52
CA THR A 18 -4.54 -14.39 -6.23
C THR A 18 -5.53 -13.30 -6.74
N GLY A 19 -5.29 -12.65 -7.90
CA GLY A 19 -6.34 -11.87 -8.60
C GLY A 19 -5.93 -11.00 -9.80
N TRP A 20 -6.91 -10.56 -10.62
CA TRP A 20 -6.74 -9.75 -11.86
C TRP A 20 -6.37 -8.25 -11.64
N GLU A 21 -6.26 -7.79 -10.39
CA GLU A 21 -5.94 -6.39 -10.03
C GLU A 21 -4.75 -6.33 -9.06
N GLU A 22 -3.58 -6.81 -9.47
CA GLU A 22 -2.43 -6.95 -8.56
C GLU A 22 -1.36 -5.88 -8.76
N ALA A 23 -1.04 -5.17 -7.68
CA ALA A 23 0.17 -4.38 -7.53
C ALA A 23 1.21 -5.19 -6.75
N PHE A 24 2.43 -5.31 -7.30
CA PHE A 24 3.55 -5.97 -6.62
C PHE A 24 4.32 -4.93 -5.81
N LEU A 25 4.50 -5.19 -4.52
CA LEU A 25 5.43 -4.44 -3.69
C LEU A 25 6.74 -5.23 -3.57
N ILE A 26 7.81 -4.70 -4.17
CA ILE A 26 9.13 -5.33 -4.19
C ILE A 26 10.12 -4.40 -3.49
N GLY A 27 10.81 -4.92 -2.48
CA GLY A 27 11.81 -4.21 -1.70
C GLY A 27 12.59 -5.15 -0.79
N THR A 28 13.59 -4.61 -0.09
CA THR A 28 14.26 -5.32 1.00
C THR A 28 13.32 -5.49 2.20
N GLU A 29 13.61 -6.43 3.10
CA GLU A 29 12.83 -6.63 4.32
C GLU A 29 12.59 -5.32 5.09
N LYS A 30 13.65 -4.53 5.25
CA LYS A 30 13.60 -3.25 5.93
C LYS A 30 12.66 -2.27 5.23
N GLU A 31 12.77 -2.11 3.91
CA GLU A 31 11.92 -1.21 3.14
C GLU A 31 10.44 -1.62 3.22
N LEU A 32 10.15 -2.92 3.17
CA LEU A 32 8.79 -3.44 3.29
C LEU A 32 8.20 -3.24 4.69
N LEU A 33 9.01 -3.38 5.74
CA LEU A 33 8.59 -3.11 7.11
C LEU A 33 8.37 -1.61 7.36
N GLU A 34 9.25 -0.76 6.85
CA GLU A 34 9.11 0.70 6.93
C GLU A 34 7.82 1.14 6.21
N PHE A 35 7.57 0.62 5.01
CA PHE A 35 6.33 0.88 4.27
C PHE A 35 5.08 0.43 5.04
N ALA A 36 5.10 -0.76 5.63
CA ALA A 36 3.97 -1.25 6.43
C ALA A 36 3.71 -0.35 7.65
N GLU A 37 4.75 0.08 8.36
CA GLU A 37 4.61 1.00 9.49
C GLU A 37 4.04 2.35 9.05
N ASN A 38 4.50 2.87 7.91
CA ASN A 38 4.01 4.12 7.36
C ASN A 38 2.52 4.06 7.00
N ILE A 39 2.03 2.95 6.43
CA ILE A 39 0.58 2.72 6.24
C ILE A 39 -0.14 2.72 7.59
N ILE A 40 0.38 2.01 8.59
CA ILE A 40 -0.23 1.95 9.93
C ILE A 40 -0.33 3.34 10.55
N GLN A 41 0.71 4.16 10.42
CA GLN A 41 0.71 5.54 10.92
C GLN A 41 -0.30 6.41 10.16
N ALA A 42 -0.42 6.26 8.84
CA ALA A 42 -1.41 6.95 8.03
C ALA A 42 -2.86 6.58 8.40
N VAL A 43 -3.11 5.30 8.73
CA VAL A 43 -4.42 4.86 9.25
C VAL A 43 -4.71 5.51 10.60
N LYS A 44 -3.72 5.60 11.49
CA LYS A 44 -3.88 6.21 12.82
C LYS A 44 -4.07 7.72 12.76
N SER A 45 -3.47 8.40 11.79
CA SER A 45 -3.59 9.85 11.61
C SER A 45 -4.79 10.28 10.76
N ALA A 46 -5.57 9.34 10.22
CA ALA A 46 -6.72 9.64 9.38
C ALA A 46 -7.78 10.44 10.16
N GLU A 47 -8.19 11.56 9.58
CA GLU A 47 -9.16 12.50 10.16
C GLU A 47 -10.53 12.30 9.53
N ASP A 48 -11.59 12.63 10.26
CA ASP A 48 -12.96 12.56 9.75
C ASP A 48 -13.12 13.52 8.55
N GLU A 49 -13.49 12.97 7.40
CA GLU A 49 -13.71 13.71 6.15
C GLU A 49 -14.92 13.14 5.38
N GLU A 50 -15.55 13.98 4.57
CA GLU A 50 -16.55 13.52 3.60
C GLU A 50 -15.84 13.12 2.31
N PHE A 51 -15.89 11.84 1.97
CA PHE A 51 -15.27 11.27 0.78
C PHE A 51 -16.35 10.63 -0.11
N PHE A 52 -16.54 11.16 -1.33
CA PHE A 52 -17.60 10.74 -2.24
C PHE A 52 -19.01 10.72 -1.60
N GLY A 53 -19.31 11.72 -0.76
CA GLY A 53 -20.59 11.85 -0.06
C GLY A 53 -20.77 10.95 1.16
N GLU A 54 -19.76 10.14 1.50
CA GLU A 54 -19.75 9.31 2.72
C GLU A 54 -18.86 9.93 3.78
N ARG A 55 -19.31 9.90 5.04
CA ARG A 55 -18.44 10.23 6.17
C ARG A 55 -17.49 9.08 6.43
N THR A 56 -16.21 9.34 6.26
CA THR A 56 -15.10 8.38 6.41
C THR A 56 -13.96 9.00 7.18
N LYS A 57 -12.89 8.25 7.41
CA LYS A 57 -11.61 8.84 7.81
C LYS A 57 -10.63 8.79 6.66
N VAL A 58 -9.93 9.87 6.42
CA VAL A 58 -9.03 10.02 5.29
C VAL A 58 -7.67 10.50 5.77
N SER A 59 -6.61 9.96 5.18
CA SER A 59 -5.27 10.55 5.24
C SER A 59 -4.64 10.57 3.86
N LYS A 60 -3.80 11.59 3.62
CA LYS A 60 -2.93 11.63 2.44
C LYS A 60 -1.70 10.79 2.75
N PHE A 61 -1.39 9.84 1.89
CA PHE A 61 -0.28 8.91 2.13
C PHE A 61 0.68 8.87 0.94
N TYR A 62 1.80 9.56 1.07
CA TYR A 62 2.84 9.59 0.05
C TYR A 62 4.08 8.84 0.52
N GLU A 63 4.47 7.79 -0.19
CA GLU A 63 5.71 7.08 0.10
C GLU A 63 6.45 6.64 -1.17
N LYS A 64 7.76 6.90 -1.21
CA LYS A 64 8.63 6.33 -2.24
C LYS A 64 9.27 5.07 -1.69
N THR A 65 8.92 3.92 -2.24
CA THR A 65 9.49 2.62 -1.84
C THR A 65 10.77 2.35 -2.63
N GLY A 66 11.85 3.01 -2.22
CA GLY A 66 13.19 2.79 -2.77
C GLY A 66 13.47 3.52 -4.09
N GLN A 67 14.70 3.36 -4.61
CA GLN A 67 15.19 4.14 -5.76
C GLN A 67 14.49 3.78 -7.10
N TYR A 68 13.82 2.63 -7.15
CA TYR A 68 13.24 2.07 -8.38
C TYR A 68 11.75 1.72 -8.28
N SER A 69 11.10 1.97 -7.13
CA SER A 69 9.66 1.76 -6.96
C SER A 69 9.04 3.01 -6.31
N GLU A 70 8.02 3.56 -6.95
CA GLU A 70 7.21 4.63 -6.39
C GLU A 70 5.78 4.12 -6.31
N VAL A 71 5.26 3.96 -5.08
CA VAL A 71 3.84 3.64 -4.87
C VAL A 71 3.19 4.89 -4.32
N ILE A 72 2.43 5.57 -5.17
CA ILE A 72 1.72 6.80 -4.78
C ILE A 72 0.29 6.41 -4.44
N PHE A 73 -0.14 6.65 -3.20
CA PHE A 73 -1.54 6.60 -2.82
C PHE A 73 -2.05 8.02 -2.67
N ASP A 74 -2.91 8.47 -3.58
CA ASP A 74 -3.48 9.82 -3.47
C ASP A 74 -4.33 9.97 -2.19
N TRP A 75 -5.00 8.89 -1.78
CA TRP A 75 -5.91 8.85 -0.64
C TRP A 75 -5.84 7.48 0.05
N LEU A 76 -5.67 7.49 1.37
CA LEU A 76 -5.94 6.33 2.23
C LEU A 76 -7.27 6.58 2.94
N VAL A 77 -8.25 5.72 2.66
CA VAL A 77 -9.61 5.85 3.19
C VAL A 77 -9.89 4.71 4.15
N VAL A 78 -10.16 5.04 5.41
CA VAL A 78 -10.52 4.09 6.47
C VAL A 78 -12.04 4.06 6.61
N THR A 79 -12.63 2.93 6.26
CA THR A 79 -14.08 2.69 6.33
C THR A 79 -14.46 2.05 7.66
N LYS A 80 -15.69 2.31 8.11
CA LYS A 80 -16.21 1.79 9.38
C LYS A 80 -16.49 0.28 9.34
N ASP A 81 -16.90 -0.23 8.18
CA ASP A 81 -17.29 -1.61 7.94
C ASP A 81 -17.13 -1.98 6.46
N ARG A 82 -17.36 -3.28 6.17
CA ARG A 82 -17.24 -3.85 4.83
C ARG A 82 -18.28 -3.32 3.84
N GLU A 83 -19.46 -2.95 4.33
CA GLU A 83 -20.55 -2.46 3.48
C GLU A 83 -20.18 -1.08 2.92
N GLN A 84 -19.66 -0.20 3.79
CA GLN A 84 -19.11 1.10 3.38
C GLN A 84 -17.90 0.93 2.45
N THR A 85 -17.03 -0.07 2.68
CA THR A 85 -15.93 -0.37 1.73
C THR A 85 -16.46 -0.69 0.33
N ILE A 86 -17.48 -1.56 0.23
CA ILE A 86 -18.05 -1.97 -1.06
C ILE A 86 -18.79 -0.80 -1.74
N GLU A 87 -19.49 0.04 -0.96
CA GLU A 87 -20.17 1.21 -1.51
C GLU A 87 -19.17 2.23 -2.07
N LEU A 88 -18.14 2.56 -1.29
CA LEU A 88 -17.10 3.48 -1.72
C LEU A 88 -16.28 2.94 -2.88
N SER A 89 -15.95 1.65 -2.90
CA SER A 89 -15.23 1.06 -4.03
C SER A 89 -16.03 1.19 -5.33
N ARG A 90 -17.35 0.99 -5.29
CA ARG A 90 -18.23 1.23 -6.44
C ARG A 90 -18.27 2.69 -6.86
N LYS A 91 -18.31 3.64 -5.91
CA LYS A 91 -18.29 5.08 -6.19
C LYS A 91 -16.96 5.53 -6.82
N VAL A 92 -15.83 5.01 -6.32
CA VAL A 92 -14.49 5.30 -6.83
C VAL A 92 -14.25 4.67 -8.21
N GLN A 93 -14.71 3.43 -8.42
CA GLN A 93 -14.60 2.74 -9.70
C GLN A 93 -15.49 3.34 -10.80
N GLY A 94 -16.37 4.31 -10.47
CA GLY A 94 -17.24 4.96 -11.44
C GLY A 94 -16.77 6.38 -11.84
N LEU A 95 -16.10 6.66 -12.97
CA LEU A 95 -16.21 6.02 -14.30
C LEU A 95 -17.59 5.45 -14.64
#